data_AF-A0A6L9EKE1-F1
#
_entry.id   AF-A0A6L9EKE1-F1
#
_cell.length_a   1.000
_cell.length_b   1.000
_cell.length_c   1.000
_cell.angle_alpha   90.00
_cell.angle_beta   90.00
_cell.angle_gamma   90.00
#
_symmetry.space_group_name_H-M   'P 1'
#
loop_
_entity.id
_entity.type
_entity.pdbx_description
1 polymer ?
#
loop_
_entity_poly.entity_id
_entity_poly.type
_entity_poly.pdbx_seq_one_letter_code
_entity_poly.pdbx_strand_id
1 'polypeptide(L)' 'MGKLLDYAEQTDEIVRLVMKENYSVSEAIKIVKEKATKDTDQSSPR' A
#
# COMPACT_ATOMS: atom_id res chain seq x y z
N MET A 1 -14.82 4.72 10.32
CA MET A 1 -13.96 3.74 9.64
C MET A 1 -13.25 4.44 8.50
N GLY A 2 -12.08 5.03 8.72
CA GLY A 2 -11.35 5.71 7.68
C GLY A 2 -9.86 5.49 7.86
N LYS A 3 -9.20 5.11 6.75
CA LYS A 3 -7.79 5.39 6.45
C LYS A 3 -6.71 4.77 7.32
N LEU A 4 -6.76 3.47 7.50
CA LEU A 4 -5.56 2.65 7.47
C LEU A 4 -5.98 1.29 6.93
N LEU A 5 -5.52 0.91 5.73
CA LEU A 5 -5.28 -0.52 5.50
C LEU A 5 -4.46 -0.98 6.69
N ASP A 6 -4.91 -2.03 7.37
CA ASP A 6 -4.28 -2.50 8.60
C ASP A 6 -2.77 -2.67 8.33
N TYR A 7 -1.91 -2.32 9.28
CA TYR A 7 -0.46 -2.47 9.08
C TYR A 7 -0.10 -3.90 8.68
N ALA A 8 -0.92 -4.87 9.11
CA ALA A 8 -0.90 -6.25 8.65
C ALA A 8 -1.14 -6.39 7.14
N GLU A 9 -2.20 -5.77 6.58
CA GLU A 9 -2.52 -5.81 5.15
C GLU A 9 -1.42 -5.16 4.29
N GLN A 10 -0.85 -4.05 4.73
CA GLN A 10 0.28 -3.41 4.04
C GLN A 10 1.52 -4.31 4.04
N THR A 11 1.76 -5.03 5.14
CA THR A 11 2.89 -5.95 5.25
C THR A 11 2.69 -7.16 4.33
N ASP A 12 1.50 -7.75 4.32
CA ASP A 12 1.15 -8.85 3.41
C ASP A 12 1.29 -8.44 1.94
N GLU A 13 0.93 -7.21 1.60
CA GLU A 13 1.08 -6.69 0.25
C GLU A 13 2.56 -6.49 -0.15
N ILE A 14 3.40 -5.99 0.77
CA ILE A 14 4.85 -5.91 0.54
C ILE A 14 5.43 -7.31 0.33
N VAL A 15 5.06 -8.29 1.17
CA VAL A 15 5.52 -9.68 1.05
C VAL A 15 5.11 -10.26 -0.30
N ARG A 16 3.87 -10.02 -0.74
CA ARG A 16 3.38 -10.47 -2.05
C ARG A 16 4.20 -9.87 -3.20
N LEU A 17 4.46 -8.56 -3.17
CA LEU A 17 5.24 -7.86 -4.21
C LEU A 17 6.68 -8.37 -4.28
N VAL A 18 7.32 -8.58 -3.13
CA VAL A 18 8.71 -9.06 -3.08
C VAL A 18 8.82 -10.53 -3.46
N MET A 19 7.96 -11.39 -2.90
CA MET A 19 8.12 -12.85 -3.01
C MET A 19 7.44 -13.46 -4.23
N LYS A 20 6.32 -12.89 -4.70
CA LYS A 20 5.57 -13.42 -5.85
C LYS A 20 5.83 -12.65 -7.13
N GLU A 21 6.07 -11.35 -7.03
CA GLU A 21 6.26 -10.47 -8.20
C GLU A 21 7.71 -10.01 -8.37
N ASN A 22 8.62 -10.47 -7.50
CA ASN A 22 10.07 -10.26 -7.62
C ASN A 22 10.51 -8.79 -7.61
N TYR A 23 9.69 -7.89 -7.04
CA TYR A 23 10.07 -6.49 -6.84
C TYR A 23 11.16 -6.36 -5.78
N SER A 24 11.98 -5.31 -5.91
CA SER A 24 12.84 -4.90 -4.80
C SER A 24 12.00 -4.41 -3.62
N VAL A 25 12.53 -4.57 -2.41
CA VAL A 25 11.85 -4.13 -1.18
C VAL A 25 11.53 -2.63 -1.23
N SER A 26 12.43 -1.80 -1.80
CA SER A 26 12.21 -0.36 -1.95
C SER A 26 11.07 -0.02 -2.91
N GLU A 27 10.95 -0.74 -4.03
CA GLU A 27 9.83 -0.58 -4.97
C GLU A 27 8.51 -1.02 -4.35
N ALA A 28 8.48 -2.16 -3.66
CA ALA A 28 7.28 -2.66 -2.99
C ALA A 28 6.76 -1.67 -1.92
N ILE A 29 7.66 -1.11 -1.10
CA ILE A 29 7.31 -0.08 -0.10
C ILE A 29 6.75 1.18 -0.78
N LYS A 30 7.35 1.61 -1.91
CA LYS A 30 6.88 2.79 -2.65
C LYS A 30 5.46 2.57 -3.19
N ILE A 31 5.19 1.40 -3.78
CA ILE A 31 3.88 1.04 -4.33
C ILE A 31 2.81 1.06 -3.23
N VAL A 32 3.07 0.42 -2.08
CA VAL A 32 2.11 0.37 -0.97
C VAL A 32 1.85 1.76 -0.38
N LYS A 33 2.90 2.58 -0.23
CA LYS A 33 2.74 3.99 0.20
C LYS A 33 1.90 4.81 -0.77
N GLU A 34 2.11 4.66 -2.08
CA GLU A 34 1.33 5.36 -3.12
C GLU A 34 -0.14 4.93 -3.14
N LYS A 35 -0.44 3.66 -2.84
CA LYS A 35 -1.82 3.19 -2.70
C LYS A 35 -2.50 3.84 -1.48
N ALA A 36 -1.83 3.83 -0.34
CA ALA A 36 -2.35 4.44 0.88
C ALA A 36 -2.62 5.96 0.75
N THR A 37 -1.82 6.69 -0.04
CA THR A 37 -2.07 8.11 -0.33
C THR A 37 -3.17 8.34 -1.38
N LYS A 38 -3.29 7.49 -2.41
CA LYS A 38 -4.36 7.63 -3.42
C LYS A 38 -5.76 7.35 -2.85
N ASP A 39 -5.90 6.34 -1.99
CA ASP A 39 -7.14 6.14 -1.23
C ASP A 39 -7.47 7.34 -0.33
N THR A 40 -6.44 8.12 0.02
CA THR A 40 -6.59 9.31 0.85
C THR A 40 -7.11 10.52 0.11
N ASP A 41 -6.73 10.70 -1.15
CA ASP A 41 -7.19 11.80 -1.99
C ASP A 41 -8.62 11.63 -2.52
N GLN A 42 -9.13 10.40 -2.66
CA GLN A 42 -10.51 10.16 -3.11
C GLN A 42 -11.59 10.35 -2.03
N SER A 43 -11.19 10.69 -0.79
CA SER A 43 -12.12 10.89 0.33
C SER A 43 -12.46 12.36 0.63
N SER A 44 -12.07 13.31 -0.24
CA SER A 44 -12.45 14.73 -0.08
C SER A 44 -13.77 15.00 -0.84
N PRO A 45 -14.88 15.36 -0.16
CA PRO A 45 -16.10 15.73 -0.84
C PRO A 45 -15.90 17.10 -1.51
N ARG A 46 -16.24 17.19 -2.80
CA ARG A 46 -16.64 18.46 -3.40
C ARG A 46 -18.10 18.75 -3.08
#